data_AF-A0A5N7IJU0-F1
#
_entry.id   AF-A0A5N7IJU0-F1
#
_cell.length_a   1.000
_cell.length_b   1.000
_cell.length_c   1.000
_cell.angle_alpha   90.00
_cell.angle_beta   90.00
_cell.angle_gamma   90.00
#
_symmetry.space_group_name_H-M   'P 1'
#
loop_
_entity.id
_entity.type
_entity.pdbx_description
1 polymer ?
#
loop_
_entity_poly.entity_id
_entity_poly.type
_entity_poly.pdbx_seq_one_letter_code
_entity_poly.pdbx_strand_id
1 'polypeptide(L)'
;MDRIDKYLNSIYRGASDSSKETEDLKQEMRNHLMQTVKELQENGVTEEESVKIAIERFGEVFQIRNELNHVLSFQKLFASKIRVSSLILLALSVLLLVTAFILNQGYIKRISTMNPQIELIETKLINEGIASVDIYLKEIFKDDKNNQLTYVALKELPPNFDSSKNNEPFSGEIKYSYPKKIESESYNNRSGHEVTVNNTKYLLETGVKTSANTDYSGFYLGLAILIFMICWVLWIIWSIINVYRYGRLNTKWCILLILTGIIGYFIFSIVVNPNNVKNNKKIKIIYIALFFLIVVLSVVFYFLHEPYRLKRLYQLIF
;
A
#
# COMPACT_ATOMS: atom_id res chain seq x y z
N MET A 1 29.26 47.16 3.57
CA MET A 1 29.08 45.71 3.89
C MET A 1 28.62 45.41 5.32
N ASP A 2 29.33 45.83 6.38
CA ASP A 2 29.03 45.49 7.80
C ASP A 2 27.60 45.88 8.28
N ARG A 3 27.01 46.95 7.72
CA ARG A 3 25.62 47.35 8.01
C ARG A 3 24.58 46.32 7.55
N ILE A 4 24.80 45.66 6.42
CA ILE A 4 23.91 44.59 5.91
C ILE A 4 23.94 43.39 6.86
N ASP A 5 25.13 43.01 7.32
CA ASP A 5 25.28 41.89 8.25
C ASP A 5 24.63 42.18 9.60
N LYS A 6 24.78 43.40 10.12
CA LYS A 6 24.07 43.84 11.33
C LYS A 6 22.55 43.81 11.16
N TYR A 7 22.05 44.28 10.02
CA TYR A 7 20.63 44.25 9.69
C TYR A 7 20.10 42.80 9.62
N LEU A 8 20.76 41.91 8.87
CA LEU A 8 20.37 40.49 8.79
C LEU A 8 20.46 39.79 10.13
N ASN A 9 21.52 40.00 10.91
CA ASN A 9 21.64 39.44 12.25
C ASN A 9 20.52 39.93 13.17
N SER A 10 20.06 41.16 12.99
CA SER A 10 18.91 41.68 13.73
C SER A 10 17.62 40.97 13.30
N ILE A 11 17.36 40.75 12.02
CA ILE A 11 16.16 40.03 11.55
C ILE A 11 16.14 38.61 12.12
N TYR A 12 17.24 37.88 11.99
CA TYR A 12 17.36 36.48 12.44
C TYR A 12 17.52 36.34 13.96
N ARG A 13 17.54 37.44 14.72
CA ARG A 13 17.65 37.41 16.19
C ARG A 13 16.43 36.72 16.80
N GLY A 14 16.62 35.50 17.30
CA GLY A 14 15.54 34.66 17.85
C GLY A 14 14.98 33.62 16.89
N ALA A 15 15.49 33.51 15.66
CA ALA A 15 15.24 32.36 14.80
C ALA A 15 15.80 31.11 15.51
N SER A 16 14.91 30.26 16.00
CA SER A 16 15.16 29.26 17.04
C SER A 16 16.10 28.11 16.67
N ASP A 17 16.50 27.96 15.41
CA ASP A 17 17.42 26.90 14.98
C ASP A 17 18.42 27.45 13.96
N SER A 18 19.72 27.26 14.23
CA SER A 18 20.86 27.44 13.29
C SER A 18 20.91 26.34 12.23
N SER A 19 19.73 25.92 11.75
CA SER A 19 19.63 24.88 10.74
C SER A 19 20.18 25.37 9.41
N LYS A 20 20.66 24.44 8.58
CA LYS A 20 21.19 24.79 7.25
C LYS A 20 20.17 25.54 6.39
N GLU A 21 18.90 25.18 6.51
CA GLU A 21 17.76 25.87 5.87
C GLU A 21 17.68 27.35 6.28
N THR A 22 17.81 27.64 7.58
CA THR A 22 17.84 29.02 8.10
C THR A 22 19.03 29.81 7.56
N GLU A 23 20.20 29.18 7.51
CA GLU A 23 21.43 29.82 7.02
C GLU A 23 21.38 30.07 5.51
N ASP A 24 20.82 29.15 4.73
CA ASP A 24 20.68 29.31 3.28
C ASP A 24 19.70 30.44 2.95
N LEU A 25 18.57 30.54 3.67
CA LEU A 25 17.65 31.66 3.53
C LEU A 25 18.31 33.00 3.93
N LYS A 26 19.14 33.01 4.97
CA LYS A 26 19.91 34.19 5.36
C LYS A 26 20.90 34.61 4.27
N GLN A 27 21.56 33.65 3.65
CA GLN A 27 22.50 33.89 2.55
C GLN A 27 21.79 34.39 1.29
N GLU A 28 20.62 33.85 0.96
CA GLU A 28 19.78 34.31 -0.15
C GLU A 28 19.36 35.78 0.04
N MET A 29 18.87 36.13 1.23
CA MET A 29 18.55 37.53 1.58
C MET A 29 19.77 38.45 1.48
N ARG A 30 20.95 37.98 1.94
CA ARG A 30 22.22 38.72 1.81
C ARG A 30 22.57 38.98 0.35
N ASN A 31 22.43 37.96 -0.51
CA ASN A 31 22.73 38.09 -1.93
C ASN A 31 21.79 39.09 -2.62
N HIS A 32 20.48 39.07 -2.31
CA HIS A 32 19.53 40.05 -2.84
C HIS A 32 19.85 41.48 -2.39
N LEU A 33 20.14 41.70 -1.10
CA LEU A 33 20.58 43.00 -0.61
C LEU A 33 21.86 43.47 -1.33
N MET A 34 22.80 42.55 -1.56
CA MET A 34 24.04 42.88 -2.26
C MET A 34 23.83 43.26 -3.71
N GLN A 35 22.95 42.53 -4.40
CA GLN A 35 22.59 42.81 -5.77
C GLN A 35 21.97 44.20 -5.90
N THR A 36 21.02 44.55 -5.01
CA THR A 36 20.42 45.88 -4.97
C THR A 36 21.46 46.98 -4.73
N VAL A 37 22.44 46.75 -3.83
CA VAL A 37 23.53 47.71 -3.62
C VAL A 37 24.35 47.91 -4.88
N LYS A 38 24.70 46.82 -5.57
CA LYS A 38 25.48 46.88 -6.81
C LYS A 38 24.73 47.63 -7.92
N GLU A 39 23.45 47.36 -8.09
CA GLU A 39 22.59 48.06 -9.06
C GLU A 39 22.51 49.57 -8.76
N LEU A 40 22.44 49.96 -7.49
CA LEU A 40 22.45 51.39 -7.10
C LEU A 40 23.81 52.05 -7.38
N GLN A 41 24.91 51.35 -7.14
CA GLN A 41 26.25 51.83 -7.46
C GLN A 41 26.47 52.01 -8.96
N GLU A 42 25.97 51.06 -9.78
CA GLU A 42 26.00 51.16 -11.25
C GLU A 42 25.18 52.37 -11.76
N ASN A 43 24.14 52.77 -11.03
CA ASN A 43 23.37 53.97 -11.28
C ASN A 43 23.99 55.26 -10.70
N GLY A 44 25.24 55.21 -10.24
CA GLY A 44 25.99 56.38 -9.77
C GLY A 44 25.78 56.76 -8.29
N VAL A 45 25.11 55.92 -7.50
CA VAL A 45 24.93 56.15 -6.05
C VAL A 45 26.18 55.71 -5.29
N THR A 46 26.58 56.44 -4.25
CA THR A 46 27.74 56.06 -3.41
C THR A 46 27.48 54.75 -2.67
N GLU A 47 28.53 54.03 -2.26
CA GLU A 47 28.37 52.74 -1.55
C GLU A 47 27.53 52.88 -0.27
N GLU A 48 27.81 53.88 0.57
CA GLU A 48 27.10 54.06 1.83
C GLU A 48 25.62 54.37 1.63
N GLU A 49 25.31 55.23 0.66
CA GLU A 49 23.92 55.58 0.35
C GLU A 49 23.20 54.43 -0.34
N SER A 50 23.90 53.65 -1.17
CA SER A 50 23.37 52.43 -1.78
C SER A 50 22.98 51.39 -0.73
N VAL A 51 23.82 51.17 0.28
CA VAL A 51 23.52 50.25 1.39
C VAL A 51 22.32 50.71 2.20
N LYS A 52 22.22 52.02 2.46
CA LYS A 52 21.08 52.60 3.19
C LYS A 52 19.78 52.44 2.40
N ILE A 53 19.76 52.84 1.13
CA ILE A 53 18.61 52.71 0.24
C ILE A 53 18.21 51.23 0.09
N ALA A 54 19.17 50.32 -0.05
CA ALA A 54 18.88 48.90 -0.16
C ALA A 54 18.17 48.36 1.09
N ILE A 55 18.63 48.72 2.30
CA ILE A 55 17.99 48.32 3.57
C ILE A 55 16.59 48.94 3.71
N GLU A 56 16.45 50.23 3.40
CA GLU A 56 15.16 50.94 3.46
C GLU A 56 14.13 50.31 2.50
N ARG A 57 14.54 49.97 1.27
CA ARG A 57 13.68 49.27 0.29
C ARG A 57 13.32 47.85 0.73
N PHE A 58 14.21 47.20 1.47
CA PHE A 58 13.99 45.83 1.95
C PHE A 58 12.98 45.77 3.11
N GLY A 59 12.87 46.86 3.89
CA GLY A 59 11.82 47.04 4.89
C GLY A 59 12.30 47.00 6.33
N GLU A 60 11.37 47.19 7.26
CA GLU A 60 11.67 47.30 8.69
C GLU A 60 11.98 45.94 9.33
N VAL A 61 12.98 45.91 10.22
CA VAL A 61 13.45 44.68 10.90
C VAL A 61 12.31 43.91 11.57
N PHE A 62 11.36 44.61 12.21
CA PHE A 62 10.26 43.96 12.93
C PHE A 62 9.29 43.23 11.98
N GLN A 63 8.90 43.88 10.89
CA GLN A 63 8.00 43.33 9.88
C GLN A 63 8.64 42.11 9.21
N ILE A 64 9.87 42.27 8.72
CA ILE A 64 10.62 41.20 8.06
C ILE A 64 10.88 40.02 9.00
N ARG A 65 11.20 40.28 10.28
CA ARG A 65 11.35 39.20 11.27
C ARG A 65 10.05 38.42 11.46
N ASN A 66 8.90 39.10 11.54
CA ASN A 66 7.63 38.43 11.76
C ASN A 66 7.25 37.52 10.58
N GLU A 67 7.43 38.01 9.36
CA GLU A 67 7.22 37.23 8.13
C GLU A 67 8.20 36.05 8.04
N LEU A 68 9.48 36.27 8.34
CA LEU A 68 10.49 35.21 8.38
C LEU A 68 10.12 34.11 9.38
N ASN A 69 9.70 34.48 10.59
CA ASN A 69 9.27 33.52 11.60
C ASN A 69 8.07 32.72 11.13
N HIS A 70 7.13 33.35 10.41
CA HIS A 70 6.00 32.66 9.80
C HIS A 70 6.48 31.61 8.78
N VAL A 71 7.37 31.98 7.85
CA VAL A 71 7.93 31.06 6.84
C VAL A 71 8.66 29.88 7.50
N LEU A 72 9.58 30.15 8.44
CA LEU A 72 10.34 29.12 9.15
C LEU A 72 9.41 28.19 9.96
N SER A 73 8.37 28.74 10.59
CA SER A 73 7.39 27.95 11.33
C SER A 73 6.53 27.08 10.40
N PHE A 74 6.15 27.60 9.23
CA PHE A 74 5.40 26.88 8.22
C PHE A 74 6.21 25.68 7.69
N GLN A 75 7.49 25.87 7.36
CA GLN A 75 8.39 24.78 6.93
C GLN A 75 8.51 23.69 8.01
N LYS A 76 8.68 24.06 9.28
CA LYS A 76 8.71 23.11 10.40
C LYS A 76 7.39 22.34 10.56
N LEU A 77 6.25 23.04 10.46
CA LEU A 77 4.92 22.43 10.54
C LEU A 77 4.69 21.48 9.36
N PHE A 78 5.02 21.91 8.15
CA PHE A 78 4.91 21.11 6.94
C PHE A 78 5.68 19.79 7.06
N ALA A 79 6.96 19.85 7.45
CA ALA A 79 7.76 18.65 7.69
C ALA A 79 7.15 17.74 8.77
N SER A 80 6.62 18.32 9.86
CA SER A 80 5.94 17.55 10.90
C SER A 80 4.66 16.87 10.41
N LYS A 81 3.85 17.56 9.60
CA LYS A 81 2.60 17.06 9.03
C LYS A 81 2.83 15.95 8.00
N ILE A 82 3.83 16.08 7.12
CA ILE A 82 4.21 15.01 6.17
C ILE A 82 4.53 13.73 6.92
N ARG A 83 5.33 13.80 7.99
CA ARG A 83 5.69 12.62 8.78
C ARG A 83 4.48 11.93 9.39
N VAL A 84 3.56 12.70 9.97
CA VAL A 84 2.34 12.14 10.58
C VAL A 84 1.44 11.52 9.51
N SER A 85 1.27 12.18 8.37
CA SER A 85 0.49 11.67 7.24
C SER A 85 1.06 10.36 6.70
N SER A 86 2.38 10.29 6.51
CA SER A 86 3.07 9.06 6.10
C SER A 86 2.83 7.93 7.11
N LEU A 87 2.92 8.19 8.41
CA LEU A 87 2.67 7.17 9.43
C LEU A 87 1.21 6.66 9.42
N ILE A 88 0.24 7.55 9.20
CA ILE A 88 -1.19 7.17 9.08
C ILE A 88 -1.40 6.27 7.85
N LEU A 89 -0.81 6.63 6.71
CA LEU A 89 -0.90 5.84 5.48
C LEU A 89 -0.20 4.48 5.63
N LEU A 90 0.93 4.42 6.35
CA LEU A 90 1.60 3.16 6.65
C LEU A 90 0.69 2.23 7.46
N ALA A 91 0.07 2.77 8.53
CA ALA A 91 -0.87 1.99 9.34
C ALA A 91 -2.07 1.51 8.52
N LEU A 92 -2.62 2.37 7.66
CA LEU A 92 -3.73 2.01 6.77
C LEU A 92 -3.34 0.90 5.77
N SER A 93 -2.15 1.00 5.17
CA SER A 93 -1.62 -0.04 4.29
C SER A 93 -1.48 -1.39 5.01
N VAL A 94 -0.95 -1.40 6.23
CA VAL A 94 -0.83 -2.62 7.03
C VAL A 94 -2.19 -3.22 7.37
N LEU A 95 -3.18 -2.41 7.73
CA LEU A 95 -4.54 -2.89 7.96
C LEU A 95 -5.13 -3.58 6.73
N LEU A 96 -4.97 -2.97 5.55
CA LEU A 96 -5.44 -3.56 4.29
C LEU A 96 -4.70 -4.85 3.94
N LEU A 97 -3.39 -4.95 4.20
CA LEU A 97 -2.63 -6.19 4.02
C LEU A 97 -3.12 -7.30 4.94
N VAL A 98 -3.39 -6.99 6.21
CA VAL A 98 -3.95 -7.96 7.16
C VAL A 98 -5.32 -8.43 6.70
N THR A 99 -6.17 -7.52 6.23
CA THR A 99 -7.46 -7.87 5.62
C THR A 99 -7.30 -8.78 4.41
N ALA A 100 -6.38 -8.45 3.49
CA ALA A 100 -6.07 -9.29 2.34
C ALA A 100 -5.62 -10.71 2.76
N PHE A 101 -4.76 -10.80 3.78
CA PHE A 101 -4.28 -12.08 4.31
C PHE A 101 -5.41 -12.92 4.92
N ILE A 102 -6.27 -12.33 5.77
CA ILE A 102 -7.40 -13.04 6.39
C ILE A 102 -8.36 -13.56 5.32
N LEU A 103 -8.68 -12.72 4.32
CA LEU A 103 -9.56 -13.11 3.21
C LEU A 103 -8.96 -14.24 2.38
N ASN A 104 -7.66 -14.18 2.07
CA ASN A 104 -6.96 -15.23 1.33
C ASN A 104 -6.97 -16.56 2.11
N GLN A 105 -6.66 -16.52 3.41
CA GLN A 105 -6.67 -17.74 4.23
C GLN A 105 -8.06 -18.36 4.32
N GLY A 106 -9.10 -17.53 4.48
CA GLY A 106 -10.48 -17.98 4.43
C GLY A 106 -10.84 -18.62 3.09
N TYR A 107 -10.37 -18.03 1.99
CA TYR A 107 -10.54 -18.59 0.64
C TYR A 107 -9.83 -19.93 0.47
N ILE A 108 -8.54 -20.03 0.81
CA ILE A 108 -7.75 -21.26 0.71
C ILE A 108 -8.39 -22.39 1.52
N LYS A 109 -8.79 -22.11 2.77
CA LYS A 109 -9.42 -23.10 3.64
C LYS A 109 -10.70 -23.66 3.01
N ARG A 110 -11.55 -22.80 2.44
CA ARG A 110 -12.80 -23.22 1.77
C ARG A 110 -12.54 -24.08 0.54
N ILE A 111 -11.55 -23.72 -0.28
CA ILE A 111 -11.17 -24.55 -1.45
C ILE A 111 -10.59 -25.88 -1.01
N SER A 112 -9.74 -25.90 0.01
CA SER A 112 -9.13 -27.13 0.52
C SER A 112 -10.13 -28.12 1.10
N THR A 113 -11.28 -27.66 1.60
CA THR A 113 -12.37 -28.53 2.05
C THR A 113 -13.32 -28.92 0.92
N MET A 114 -13.54 -28.02 -0.04
CA MET A 114 -14.45 -28.25 -1.17
C MET A 114 -13.88 -29.21 -2.21
N ASN A 115 -12.61 -29.06 -2.61
CA ASN A 115 -12.02 -29.87 -3.68
C ASN A 115 -12.09 -31.38 -3.39
N PRO A 116 -11.74 -31.86 -2.18
CA PRO A 116 -11.88 -33.28 -1.86
C PRO A 116 -13.34 -33.76 -1.84
N GLN A 117 -14.30 -32.91 -1.46
CA GLN A 117 -15.73 -33.27 -1.50
C GLN A 117 -16.17 -33.51 -2.95
N ILE A 118 -15.78 -32.64 -3.86
CA ILE A 118 -16.08 -32.76 -5.29
C ILE A 118 -15.40 -34.00 -5.90
N GLU A 119 -14.12 -34.22 -5.61
CA GLU A 119 -13.35 -35.39 -6.09
C GLU A 119 -13.96 -36.72 -5.60
N LEU A 120 -14.43 -36.77 -4.36
CA LEU A 120 -15.14 -37.93 -3.81
C LEU A 120 -16.51 -38.16 -4.48
N ILE A 121 -17.25 -37.09 -4.79
CA ILE A 121 -18.50 -37.19 -5.56
C ILE A 121 -18.22 -37.78 -6.94
N GLU A 122 -17.22 -37.25 -7.65
CA GLU A 122 -16.81 -37.76 -8.96
C GLU A 122 -16.42 -39.24 -8.89
N THR A 123 -15.57 -39.61 -7.92
CA THR A 123 -15.09 -40.98 -7.74
C THR A 123 -16.24 -41.94 -7.46
N LYS A 124 -17.18 -41.57 -6.58
CA LYS A 124 -18.37 -42.39 -6.27
C LYS A 124 -19.30 -42.51 -7.46
N LEU A 125 -19.48 -41.42 -8.21
CA LEU A 125 -20.32 -41.42 -9.41
C LEU A 125 -19.77 -42.36 -10.47
N ILE A 126 -18.45 -42.35 -10.71
CA ILE A 126 -17.78 -43.19 -11.71
C ILE A 126 -17.83 -44.67 -11.31
N ASN A 127 -17.56 -44.99 -10.04
CA ASN A 127 -17.37 -46.38 -9.60
C ASN A 127 -18.66 -47.09 -9.18
N GLU A 128 -19.59 -46.36 -8.53
CA GLU A 128 -20.74 -46.94 -7.81
C GLU A 128 -22.08 -46.38 -8.32
N GLY A 129 -22.07 -45.32 -9.15
CA GLY A 129 -23.25 -44.71 -9.75
C GLY A 129 -24.01 -43.74 -8.83
N ILE A 130 -25.19 -43.29 -9.28
CA ILE A 130 -25.94 -42.19 -8.63
C ILE A 130 -26.42 -42.54 -7.21
N ALA A 131 -26.71 -43.81 -6.93
CA ALA A 131 -27.23 -44.24 -5.63
C ALA A 131 -26.21 -44.04 -4.49
N SER A 132 -24.92 -44.26 -4.74
CA SER A 132 -23.86 -44.04 -3.75
C SER A 132 -23.62 -42.54 -3.50
N VAL A 133 -23.71 -41.73 -4.57
CA VAL A 133 -23.63 -40.27 -4.50
C VAL A 133 -24.76 -39.72 -3.62
N ASP A 134 -25.98 -40.25 -3.76
CA ASP A 134 -27.12 -39.82 -2.93
C ASP A 134 -26.93 -40.11 -1.44
N ILE A 135 -26.40 -41.28 -1.10
CA ILE A 135 -26.07 -41.64 0.29
C ILE A 135 -25.02 -40.67 0.85
N TYR A 136 -23.95 -40.43 0.08
CA TYR A 136 -22.87 -39.52 0.49
C TYR A 136 -23.39 -38.09 0.69
N LEU A 137 -24.11 -37.52 -0.28
CA LEU A 137 -24.64 -36.16 -0.19
C LEU A 137 -25.60 -35.99 1.00
N LYS A 138 -26.45 -36.98 1.29
CA LYS A 138 -27.30 -36.97 2.49
C LYS A 138 -26.52 -36.96 3.80
N GLU A 139 -25.30 -37.46 3.82
CA GLU A 139 -24.43 -37.46 5.00
C GLU A 139 -23.71 -36.11 5.15
N ILE A 140 -23.06 -35.61 4.09
CA ILE A 140 -22.29 -34.36 4.14
C ILE A 140 -23.20 -33.17 4.44
N PHE A 141 -24.40 -33.13 3.84
CA PHE A 141 -25.34 -32.04 4.04
C PHE A 141 -25.99 -32.03 5.44
N LYS A 142 -25.80 -33.09 6.25
CA LYS A 142 -26.14 -33.04 7.69
C LYS A 142 -25.10 -32.26 8.49
N ASP A 143 -23.85 -32.21 8.01
CA ASP A 143 -22.76 -31.46 8.64
C ASP A 143 -22.60 -30.08 7.99
N ASP A 144 -23.47 -29.16 8.37
CA ASP A 144 -23.50 -27.80 7.83
C ASP A 144 -22.21 -27.00 8.08
N LYS A 145 -21.43 -27.38 9.10
CA LYS A 145 -20.17 -26.69 9.46
C LYS A 145 -19.04 -27.01 8.50
N ASN A 146 -18.94 -28.26 8.04
CA ASN A 146 -17.87 -28.70 7.16
C ASN A 146 -18.28 -28.77 5.69
N ASN A 147 -19.58 -28.73 5.38
CA ASN A 147 -20.09 -28.68 4.02
C ASN A 147 -19.99 -27.26 3.40
N GLN A 148 -19.25 -27.14 2.29
CA GLN A 148 -19.17 -25.89 1.52
C GLN A 148 -20.14 -25.83 0.34
N LEU A 149 -20.79 -26.94 0.01
CA LEU A 149 -21.71 -27.08 -1.11
C LEU A 149 -23.14 -26.68 -0.70
N THR A 150 -23.83 -25.95 -1.57
CA THR A 150 -25.27 -25.64 -1.41
C THR A 150 -26.15 -26.60 -2.19
N TYR A 151 -25.66 -27.10 -3.32
CA TYR A 151 -26.28 -28.19 -4.05
C TYR A 151 -25.28 -28.93 -4.92
N VAL A 152 -25.68 -30.12 -5.34
CA VAL A 152 -25.05 -30.92 -6.38
C VAL A 152 -26.13 -31.34 -7.36
N ALA A 153 -25.89 -31.16 -8.65
CA ALA A 153 -26.80 -31.54 -9.71
C ALA A 153 -26.03 -32.27 -10.83
N LEU A 154 -26.63 -33.33 -11.35
CA LEU A 154 -26.15 -34.08 -12.51
C LEU A 154 -27.09 -33.81 -13.67
N LYS A 155 -26.53 -33.27 -14.75
CA LYS A 155 -27.24 -33.08 -16.02
C LYS A 155 -26.61 -33.98 -17.06
N GLU A 156 -27.42 -34.77 -17.75
CA GLU A 156 -26.92 -35.61 -18.83
C GLU A 156 -26.56 -34.74 -20.04
N LEU A 157 -25.34 -34.91 -20.56
CA LEU A 157 -24.85 -34.16 -21.71
C LEU A 157 -25.15 -34.93 -23.01
N PRO A 158 -25.58 -34.23 -24.07
CA PRO A 158 -25.71 -34.83 -25.39
C PRO A 158 -24.39 -35.46 -25.85
N PRO A 159 -24.41 -36.55 -26.64
CA PRO A 159 -23.20 -37.23 -27.11
C PRO A 159 -22.21 -36.32 -27.86
N ASN A 160 -22.74 -35.30 -28.56
CA ASN A 160 -21.97 -34.34 -29.35
C ASN A 160 -21.80 -32.98 -28.65
N PHE A 161 -21.99 -32.91 -27.33
CA PHE A 161 -21.82 -31.67 -26.59
C PHE A 161 -20.34 -31.24 -26.58
N ASP A 162 -20.10 -30.00 -26.99
CA ASP A 162 -18.80 -29.36 -27.01
C ASP A 162 -18.87 -28.11 -26.11
N SER A 163 -18.29 -28.20 -24.92
CA SER A 163 -18.24 -27.09 -23.96
C SER A 163 -17.46 -25.88 -24.48
N SER A 164 -16.61 -26.03 -25.49
CA SER A 164 -15.83 -24.93 -26.07
C SER A 164 -16.61 -24.04 -27.05
N LYS A 165 -17.76 -24.51 -27.54
CA LYS A 165 -18.59 -23.80 -28.54
C LYS A 165 -19.83 -23.12 -27.97
N ASN A 166 -20.17 -23.38 -26.71
CA ASN A 166 -21.38 -22.89 -26.07
C ASN A 166 -21.05 -21.82 -25.03
N ASN A 167 -21.35 -20.55 -25.35
CA ASN A 167 -21.18 -19.42 -24.42
C ASN A 167 -22.30 -19.35 -23.37
N GLU A 168 -23.35 -20.16 -23.51
CA GLU A 168 -24.49 -20.19 -22.60
C GLU A 168 -24.45 -21.41 -21.67
N PRO A 169 -24.84 -21.23 -20.39
CA PRO A 169 -24.87 -22.31 -19.43
C PRO A 169 -25.89 -23.39 -19.83
N PHE A 170 -25.43 -24.64 -19.92
CA PHE A 170 -26.24 -25.77 -20.36
C PHE A 170 -27.51 -25.94 -19.50
N SER A 171 -28.67 -25.75 -20.14
CA SER A 171 -30.01 -25.83 -19.53
C SER A 171 -30.59 -27.26 -19.51
N GLY A 172 -29.74 -28.29 -19.66
CA GLY A 172 -30.19 -29.67 -19.78
C GLY A 172 -31.00 -30.19 -18.59
N GLU A 173 -31.69 -31.30 -18.83
CA GLU A 173 -32.52 -31.98 -17.83
C GLU A 173 -31.66 -32.45 -16.66
N ILE A 174 -32.08 -32.07 -15.44
CA ILE A 174 -31.44 -32.50 -14.20
C ILE A 174 -31.87 -33.94 -13.93
N LYS A 175 -30.95 -34.90 -14.12
CA LYS A 175 -31.19 -36.32 -13.80
C LYS A 175 -31.17 -36.58 -12.31
N TYR A 176 -30.38 -35.81 -11.58
CA TYR A 176 -30.27 -35.91 -10.14
C TYR A 176 -29.91 -34.56 -9.55
N SER A 177 -30.50 -34.22 -8.41
CA SER A 177 -30.08 -33.08 -7.61
C SER A 177 -30.27 -33.34 -6.12
N TYR A 178 -29.35 -32.79 -5.35
CA TYR A 178 -29.45 -32.71 -3.91
C TYR A 178 -28.99 -31.33 -3.42
N PRO A 179 -29.79 -30.61 -2.61
CA PRO A 179 -31.17 -30.94 -2.24
C PRO A 179 -32.11 -30.94 -3.46
N LYS A 180 -33.26 -31.63 -3.36
CA LYS A 180 -34.23 -31.79 -4.47
C LYS A 180 -34.69 -30.46 -5.07
N LYS A 181 -34.77 -29.41 -4.26
CA LYS A 181 -35.09 -28.04 -4.68
C LYS A 181 -33.83 -27.20 -4.56
N ILE A 182 -33.36 -26.68 -5.69
CA ILE A 182 -32.19 -25.79 -5.76
C ILE A 182 -32.71 -24.34 -5.61
N GLU A 183 -32.21 -23.62 -4.61
CA GLU A 183 -32.58 -22.23 -4.37
C GLU A 183 -31.96 -21.28 -5.40
N SER A 184 -32.66 -20.19 -5.74
CA SER A 184 -32.23 -19.22 -6.76
C SER A 184 -30.85 -18.61 -6.46
N GLU A 185 -30.52 -18.38 -5.18
CA GLU A 185 -29.22 -17.85 -4.76
C GLU A 185 -28.05 -18.76 -5.12
N SER A 186 -28.31 -20.07 -5.25
CA SER A 186 -27.29 -21.05 -5.60
C SER A 186 -26.86 -20.98 -7.07
N TYR A 187 -27.71 -20.43 -7.96
CA TYR A 187 -27.40 -20.31 -9.39
C TYR A 187 -26.30 -19.27 -9.68
N ASN A 188 -26.11 -18.29 -8.80
CA ASN A 188 -25.10 -17.24 -8.96
C ASN A 188 -23.68 -17.73 -8.70
N ASN A 189 -23.52 -18.86 -7.98
CA ASN A 189 -22.22 -19.44 -7.62
C ASN A 189 -22.15 -20.92 -8.00
N ARG A 190 -22.52 -21.23 -9.25
CA ARG A 190 -22.37 -22.57 -9.80
C ARG A 190 -20.99 -22.75 -10.44
N SER A 191 -20.39 -23.91 -10.20
CA SER A 191 -19.27 -24.44 -10.97
C SER A 191 -19.71 -25.75 -11.59
N GLY A 192 -19.33 -26.01 -12.83
CA GLY A 192 -19.65 -27.26 -13.50
C GLY A 192 -18.47 -27.74 -14.33
N HIS A 193 -18.23 -29.04 -14.32
CA HIS A 193 -17.27 -29.68 -15.21
C HIS A 193 -17.82 -31.02 -15.73
N GLU A 194 -17.24 -31.51 -16.82
CA GLU A 194 -17.67 -32.74 -17.48
C GLU A 194 -17.10 -33.98 -16.78
N VAL A 195 -17.96 -34.96 -16.52
CA VAL A 195 -17.60 -36.28 -15.96
C VAL A 195 -18.18 -37.36 -16.87
N THR A 196 -17.39 -38.37 -17.21
CA THR A 196 -17.84 -39.48 -18.06
C THR A 196 -18.04 -40.75 -17.24
N VAL A 197 -19.23 -41.35 -17.33
CA VAL A 197 -19.61 -42.56 -16.60
C VAL A 197 -20.24 -43.54 -17.59
N ASN A 198 -19.67 -44.74 -17.75
CA ASN A 198 -20.20 -45.79 -18.62
C ASN A 198 -20.59 -45.31 -20.04
N ASN A 199 -19.69 -44.56 -20.70
CA ASN A 199 -19.87 -43.92 -22.02
C ASN A 199 -20.94 -42.81 -22.10
N THR A 200 -21.60 -42.47 -21.00
CA THR A 200 -22.50 -41.32 -20.89
C THR A 200 -21.75 -40.14 -20.27
N LYS A 201 -21.86 -38.96 -20.88
CA LYS A 201 -21.28 -37.73 -20.34
C LYS A 201 -22.30 -37.05 -19.42
N TYR A 202 -21.84 -36.62 -18.26
CA TYR A 202 -22.61 -35.82 -17.30
C TYR A 202 -21.91 -34.50 -17.06
N LEU A 203 -22.69 -33.43 -16.90
CA LEU A 203 -22.23 -32.19 -16.31
C LEU A 203 -22.48 -32.28 -14.81
N LEU A 204 -21.42 -32.39 -14.04
CA LEU A 204 -21.47 -32.30 -12.58
C LEU A 204 -21.47 -30.81 -12.21
N GLU A 205 -22.64 -30.31 -11.85
CA GLU A 205 -22.85 -28.92 -11.42
C GLU A 205 -22.94 -28.87 -9.90
N THR A 206 -22.14 -28.01 -9.28
CA THR A 206 -22.13 -27.79 -7.83
C THR A 206 -22.35 -26.33 -7.52
N GLY A 207 -23.28 -26.04 -6.60
CA GLY A 207 -23.40 -24.72 -5.99
C GLY A 207 -22.53 -24.64 -4.74
N VAL A 208 -21.94 -23.47 -4.50
CA VAL A 208 -21.11 -23.23 -3.33
C VAL A 208 -21.69 -22.12 -2.47
N LYS A 209 -21.53 -22.24 -1.14
CA LYS A 209 -21.99 -21.21 -0.20
C LYS A 209 -21.34 -19.88 -0.57
N THR A 210 -22.18 -18.89 -0.85
CA THR A 210 -21.82 -17.54 -1.33
C THR A 210 -20.71 -16.97 -0.45
N SER A 211 -19.50 -16.90 -1.00
CA SER A 211 -18.20 -16.43 -0.46
C SER A 211 -17.03 -17.37 -0.79
N ALA A 212 -17.29 -18.60 -1.27
CA ALA A 212 -16.23 -19.53 -1.64
C ALA A 212 -15.48 -19.16 -2.95
N ASN A 213 -16.17 -18.50 -3.90
CA ASN A 213 -15.59 -18.24 -5.23
C ASN A 213 -14.97 -16.84 -5.43
N THR A 214 -15.40 -15.85 -4.65
CA THR A 214 -14.93 -14.47 -4.83
C THR A 214 -13.75 -14.18 -3.91
N ASP A 215 -12.56 -14.23 -4.48
CA ASP A 215 -11.34 -13.82 -3.78
C ASP A 215 -11.10 -12.31 -3.91
N TYR A 216 -11.57 -11.56 -2.91
CA TYR A 216 -11.29 -10.12 -2.82
C TYR A 216 -9.88 -9.81 -2.29
N SER A 217 -9.08 -10.80 -1.88
CA SER A 217 -7.75 -10.54 -1.31
C SER A 217 -6.84 -9.80 -2.28
N GLY A 218 -6.93 -10.09 -3.58
CA GLY A 218 -6.16 -9.40 -4.62
C GLY A 218 -6.47 -7.90 -4.70
N PHE A 219 -7.74 -7.52 -4.56
CA PHE A 219 -8.15 -6.11 -4.55
C PHE A 219 -7.55 -5.36 -3.34
N TYR A 220 -7.69 -5.93 -2.13
CA TYR A 220 -7.14 -5.34 -0.91
C TYR A 220 -5.61 -5.28 -0.95
N LEU A 221 -4.95 -6.32 -1.49
CA LEU A 221 -3.50 -6.35 -1.67
C LEU A 221 -3.04 -5.23 -2.62
N GLY A 222 -3.69 -5.08 -3.77
CA GLY A 222 -3.38 -4.02 -4.74
C GLY A 222 -3.54 -2.62 -4.13
N LEU A 223 -4.65 -2.37 -3.43
CA LEU A 223 -4.89 -1.11 -2.72
C LEU A 223 -3.84 -0.84 -1.64
N ALA A 224 -3.45 -1.87 -0.88
CA ALA A 224 -2.45 -1.74 0.16
C ALA A 224 -1.07 -1.38 -0.39
N ILE A 225 -0.67 -1.99 -1.52
CA ILE A 225 0.58 -1.69 -2.23
C ILE A 225 0.56 -0.24 -2.74
N LEU A 226 -0.54 0.20 -3.34
CA LEU A 226 -0.67 1.58 -3.83
C LEU A 226 -0.50 2.59 -2.69
N ILE A 227 -1.19 2.39 -1.57
CA ILE A 227 -1.08 3.27 -0.40
C ILE A 227 0.33 3.22 0.21
N PHE A 228 0.97 2.05 0.23
CA PHE A 228 2.35 1.90 0.67
C PHE A 228 3.32 2.73 -0.19
N MET A 229 3.16 2.73 -1.51
CA MET A 229 3.99 3.51 -2.42
C MET A 229 3.85 5.02 -2.17
N ILE A 230 2.63 5.51 -1.94
CA ILE A 230 2.40 6.92 -1.59
C ILE A 230 3.07 7.25 -0.25
N CYS A 231 2.90 6.38 0.75
CA CYS A 231 3.56 6.52 2.05
C CYS A 231 5.10 6.58 1.91
N TRP A 232 5.67 5.73 1.06
CA TRP A 232 7.11 5.66 0.82
C TRP A 232 7.67 6.97 0.26
N VAL A 233 6.98 7.57 -0.72
CA VAL A 233 7.36 8.87 -1.29
C VAL A 233 7.31 9.97 -0.24
N LEU A 234 6.22 10.06 0.55
CA LEU A 234 6.11 11.05 1.62
C LEU A 234 7.22 10.89 2.66
N TRP A 235 7.61 9.65 2.97
CA TRP A 235 8.71 9.38 3.88
C TRP A 235 10.07 9.84 3.33
N ILE A 236 10.33 9.61 2.04
CA ILE A 236 11.54 10.09 1.37
C ILE A 236 11.61 11.62 1.43
N ILE A 237 10.52 12.31 1.07
CA ILE A 237 10.43 13.78 1.12
C ILE A 237 10.74 14.28 2.53
N TRP A 238 10.08 13.72 3.54
CA TRP A 238 10.32 14.08 4.93
C TRP A 238 11.79 13.84 5.34
N SER A 239 12.36 12.71 4.95
CA SER A 239 13.73 12.34 5.28
C SER A 239 14.73 13.32 4.66
N ILE A 240 14.54 13.69 3.39
CA ILE A 240 15.38 14.67 2.69
C ILE A 240 15.33 16.03 3.39
N ILE A 241 14.13 16.55 3.69
CA ILE A 241 13.95 17.82 4.41
C ILE A 241 14.71 17.77 5.74
N ASN A 242 14.59 16.67 6.48
CA ASN A 242 15.20 16.57 7.78
C ASN A 242 16.73 16.38 7.71
N VAL A 243 17.27 15.68 6.71
CA VAL A 243 18.72 15.58 6.46
C VAL A 243 19.30 16.93 6.02
N TYR A 244 18.57 17.65 5.17
CA TYR A 244 18.93 19.00 4.73
C TYR A 244 19.08 19.95 5.91
N ARG A 245 18.13 19.94 6.85
CA ARG A 245 18.20 20.77 8.08
C ARG A 245 19.47 20.58 8.90
N TYR A 246 20.07 19.38 8.88
CA TYR A 246 21.35 19.09 9.56
C TYR A 246 22.59 19.54 8.77
N GLY A 247 22.43 20.09 7.56
CA GLY A 247 23.54 20.54 6.71
C GLY A 247 24.41 19.42 6.16
N ARG A 248 23.89 18.18 6.14
CA ARG A 248 24.63 16.99 5.70
C ARG A 248 24.09 16.38 4.42
N LEU A 249 23.13 17.02 3.75
CA LEU A 249 22.58 16.50 2.50
C LEU A 249 23.65 16.50 1.41
N ASN A 250 23.93 15.31 0.87
CA ASN A 250 24.80 15.11 -0.28
C ASN A 250 24.21 14.01 -1.16
N THR A 251 24.79 13.80 -2.35
CA THR A 251 24.33 12.81 -3.32
C THR A 251 24.27 11.39 -2.74
N LYS A 252 25.23 11.01 -1.89
CA LYS A 252 25.26 9.69 -1.24
C LYS A 252 24.07 9.50 -0.31
N TRP A 253 23.74 10.50 0.51
CA TRP A 253 22.57 10.44 1.39
C TRP A 253 21.26 10.43 0.59
N CYS A 254 21.14 11.21 -0.49
CA CYS A 254 19.96 11.16 -1.35
C CYS A 254 19.76 9.76 -1.94
N ILE A 255 20.81 9.15 -2.51
CA ILE A 255 20.76 7.80 -3.08
C ILE A 255 20.35 6.79 -2.01
N LEU A 256 20.97 6.85 -0.82
CA LEU A 256 20.64 5.94 0.27
C LEU A 256 19.17 6.06 0.71
N LEU A 257 18.68 7.29 0.89
CA LEU A 257 17.31 7.55 1.31
C LEU A 257 16.28 7.09 0.27
N ILE A 258 16.55 7.27 -1.01
CA ILE A 258 15.65 6.84 -2.09
C ILE A 258 15.58 5.30 -2.14
N LEU A 259 16.73 4.62 -2.04
CA LEU A 259 16.81 3.16 -2.13
C LEU A 259 16.22 2.46 -0.91
N THR A 260 16.44 3.01 0.28
CA THR A 260 16.17 2.29 1.54
C THR A 260 15.09 2.94 2.42
N GLY A 261 14.60 4.12 2.03
CA GLY A 261 13.51 4.84 2.70
C GLY A 261 13.75 5.05 4.19
N ILE A 262 12.87 4.44 5.01
CA ILE A 262 12.92 4.49 6.48
C ILE A 262 14.26 4.04 7.04
N ILE A 263 14.84 2.97 6.48
CA ILE A 263 16.10 2.39 6.96
C ILE A 263 17.25 3.38 6.72
N GLY A 264 17.31 4.02 5.56
CA GLY A 264 18.34 5.00 5.24
C GLY A 264 18.34 6.18 6.19
N TYR A 265 17.16 6.67 6.55
CA TYR A 265 17.04 7.74 7.52
C TYR A 265 17.42 7.28 8.94
N PHE A 266 17.09 6.05 9.32
CA PHE A 266 17.54 5.47 10.60
C PHE A 266 19.08 5.42 10.68
N ILE A 267 19.74 4.92 9.63
CA ILE A 267 21.21 4.90 9.53
C ILE A 267 21.77 6.32 9.65
N PHE A 268 21.21 7.28 8.92
CA PHE A 268 21.61 8.69 9.03
C PHE A 268 21.51 9.21 10.47
N SER A 269 20.41 8.92 11.16
CA SER A 269 20.17 9.41 12.51
C SER A 269 21.20 8.89 13.52
N ILE A 270 21.64 7.63 13.36
CA ILE A 270 22.68 7.02 14.20
C ILE A 270 24.04 7.63 13.90
N VAL A 271 24.40 7.77 12.63
CA VAL A 271 25.73 8.25 12.20
C VAL A 271 25.93 9.72 12.56
N VAL A 272 24.91 10.56 12.41
CA VAL A 272 25.05 12.02 12.58
C VAL A 272 24.81 12.47 14.03
N ASN A 273 24.05 11.73 14.84
CA ASN A 273 23.81 12.13 16.23
C ASN A 273 23.55 10.93 17.18
N PRO A 274 24.59 10.18 17.56
CA PRO A 274 24.47 8.97 18.39
C PRO A 274 23.94 9.26 19.81
N ASN A 275 24.15 10.47 20.36
CA ASN A 275 23.70 10.84 21.71
C ASN A 275 22.19 11.07 21.80
N ASN A 276 21.49 11.22 20.68
CA ASN A 276 20.03 11.38 20.63
C ASN A 276 19.27 10.03 20.74
N VAL A 277 19.97 8.90 20.63
CA VAL A 277 19.38 7.55 20.56
C VAL A 277 18.68 7.12 21.85
N LYS A 278 19.15 7.60 23.01
CA LYS A 278 18.69 7.11 24.31
C LYS A 278 17.37 7.70 24.82
N ASN A 279 16.90 8.86 24.31
CA ASN A 279 15.74 9.54 24.91
C ASN A 279 14.83 10.33 23.96
N ASN A 280 15.00 10.21 22.64
CA ASN A 280 14.28 11.07 21.69
C ASN A 280 12.98 10.44 21.16
N LYS A 281 11.84 11.15 21.34
CA LYS A 281 10.53 10.79 20.75
C LYS A 281 10.60 10.51 19.24
N LYS A 282 11.51 11.18 18.51
CA LYS A 282 11.70 10.96 17.06
C LYS A 282 12.15 9.54 16.73
N ILE A 283 12.97 8.92 17.58
CA ILE A 283 13.53 7.59 17.32
C ILE A 283 12.53 6.48 17.64
N LYS A 284 11.67 6.67 18.64
CA LYS A 284 10.52 5.78 18.89
C LYS A 284 9.62 5.65 17.66
N ILE A 285 9.39 6.76 16.94
CA ILE A 285 8.59 6.76 15.70
C ILE A 285 9.28 5.95 14.59
N ILE A 286 10.61 6.04 14.48
CA ILE A 286 11.37 5.27 13.47
C ILE A 286 11.29 3.77 13.78
N TYR A 287 11.39 3.37 15.05
CA TYR A 287 11.21 1.96 15.44
C TYR A 287 9.81 1.44 15.12
N ILE A 288 8.77 2.25 15.33
CA ILE A 288 7.39 1.91 14.95
C ILE A 288 7.29 1.72 13.43
N ALA A 289 7.88 2.64 12.64
CA ALA A 289 7.86 2.53 11.19
C ALA A 289 8.65 1.31 10.68
N LEU A 290 9.80 0.98 11.28
CA LEU A 290 10.58 -0.22 11.00
C LEU A 290 9.80 -1.50 11.33
N PHE A 291 9.11 -1.54 12.45
CA PHE A 291 8.25 -2.67 12.82
C PHE A 291 7.18 -2.92 11.76
N PHE A 292 6.46 -1.88 11.34
CA PHE A 292 5.47 -2.00 10.27
C PHE A 292 6.08 -2.41 8.93
N LEU A 293 7.27 -1.91 8.58
CA LEU A 293 7.99 -2.34 7.39
C LEU A 293 8.29 -3.85 7.40
N ILE A 294 8.75 -4.38 8.53
CA ILE A 294 9.03 -5.81 8.69
C ILE A 294 7.74 -6.63 8.55
N VAL A 295 6.63 -6.17 9.13
CA VAL A 295 5.31 -6.81 8.97
C VAL A 295 4.90 -6.85 7.49
N VAL A 296 5.02 -5.73 6.77
CA VAL A 296 4.72 -5.66 5.33
C VAL A 296 5.59 -6.65 4.56
N LEU A 297 6.91 -6.65 4.78
CA LEU A 297 7.83 -7.56 4.10
C LEU A 297 7.53 -9.04 4.39
N SER A 298 7.15 -9.35 5.63
CA SER A 298 6.81 -10.73 6.04
C SER A 298 5.53 -11.21 5.38
N VAL A 299 4.51 -10.34 5.30
CA VAL A 299 3.24 -10.64 4.61
C VAL A 299 3.48 -10.77 3.10
N VAL A 300 4.22 -9.86 2.48
CA VAL A 300 4.56 -9.93 1.05
C VAL A 300 5.37 -11.20 0.75
N PHE A 301 6.34 -11.55 1.58
CA PHE A 301 7.11 -12.77 1.43
C PHE A 301 6.24 -14.02 1.53
N TYR A 302 5.30 -14.07 2.49
CA TYR A 302 4.31 -15.13 2.58
C TYR A 302 3.50 -15.26 1.28
N PHE A 303 3.01 -14.14 0.73
CA PHE A 303 2.26 -14.13 -0.53
C PHE A 303 3.11 -14.55 -1.74
N LEU A 304 4.40 -14.18 -1.79
CA LEU A 304 5.32 -14.55 -2.87
C LEU A 304 5.73 -16.01 -2.85
N HIS A 305 5.85 -16.62 -1.66
CA HIS A 305 6.31 -17.99 -1.51
C HIS A 305 5.19 -19.03 -1.71
N GLU A 306 3.92 -18.63 -1.87
CA GLU A 306 2.86 -19.55 -2.33
C GLU A 306 3.01 -19.85 -3.84
N PRO A 307 3.49 -21.06 -4.22
CA PRO A 307 3.83 -21.37 -5.62
C PRO A 307 2.61 -21.41 -6.55
N TYR A 308 1.40 -21.52 -6.00
CA TYR A 308 0.17 -21.69 -6.77
C TYR A 308 -0.38 -20.38 -7.37
N ARG A 309 0.12 -19.20 -6.98
CA ARG A 309 -0.46 -17.90 -7.41
C ARG A 309 0.32 -17.13 -8.47
N LEU A 310 1.65 -17.20 -8.52
CA LEU A 310 2.43 -16.55 -9.60
C LEU A 310 1.98 -16.98 -10.99
N LYS A 311 1.60 -18.25 -11.14
CA LYS A 311 1.01 -18.82 -12.36
C LYS A 311 -0.37 -18.25 -12.71
N ARG A 312 -1.18 -17.88 -11.72
CA ARG A 312 -2.57 -17.44 -11.90
C ARG A 312 -2.70 -15.91 -12.04
N LEU A 313 -1.79 -15.14 -11.44
CA LEU A 313 -1.66 -13.70 -11.65
C LEU A 313 -1.22 -13.39 -13.09
N TYR A 314 -0.38 -14.26 -13.68
CA TYR A 314 -0.02 -14.21 -15.10
C TYR A 314 -1.24 -14.46 -16.02
N GLN A 315 -2.15 -15.37 -15.66
CA GLN A 315 -3.36 -15.72 -16.42
C GLN A 315 -4.52 -14.72 -16.28
N LEU A 316 -4.43 -13.77 -15.35
CA LEU A 316 -5.40 -12.68 -15.19
C LEU A 316 -4.95 -11.40 -15.90
N ILE A 317 -3.68 -11.32 -16.30
CA ILE A 317 -3.05 -10.19 -16.98
C ILE A 317 -2.81 -10.49 -18.47
N PHE A 318 -2.74 -11.77 -18.86
CA PHE A 318 -2.65 -12.27 -20.23
C PHE A 318 -3.70 -13.35 -20.47
#